data_AF-A0A485B8E7-F1
#
_entry.id   AF-A0A485B8E7-F1
#
_cell.length_a   1.000
_cell.length_b   1.000
_cell.length_c   1.000
_cell.angle_alpha   90.00
_cell.angle_beta   90.00
_cell.angle_gamma   90.00
#
_symmetry.space_group_name_H-M   'P 1'
#
loop_
_entity.id
_entity.type
_entity.pdbx_description
1 polymer ?
#
loop_
_entity_poly.entity_id
_entity_poly.type
_entity_poly.pdbx_seq_one_letter_code
_entity_poly.pdbx_strand_id
1 'polypeptide(L)'
;MVIFMPAITLSTRNFGSVICIAIPFASMVDSSAQEQFGKDKYTRLPTQCRECKVLKACWGGCPKHRFSLTETGEPGLNYLCAGYQRYFRHLPPYLKAMAELLANGRPASDIMRANLIKVGQ
;
A
#
# COMPACT_ATOMS: atom_id res chain seq x y z
N MET A 1 39.75 11.47 -9.46
CA MET A 1 38.74 10.79 -8.63
C MET A 1 37.40 10.98 -9.31
N VAL A 2 37.07 10.07 -10.23
CA VAL A 2 35.89 10.15 -11.09
C VAL A 2 34.73 9.55 -10.30
N ILE A 3 33.80 10.40 -9.87
CA ILE A 3 32.58 9.94 -9.21
C ILE A 3 31.67 9.38 -10.31
N PHE A 4 31.72 8.06 -10.50
CA PHE A 4 30.75 7.31 -11.29
C PHE A 4 29.38 7.43 -10.60
N MET A 5 28.55 8.38 -11.03
CA MET A 5 27.11 8.35 -10.77
C MET A 5 26.53 7.17 -11.57
N PRO A 6 25.94 6.15 -10.93
CA PRO A 6 25.29 5.08 -11.67
C PRO A 6 24.08 5.66 -12.39
N ALA A 7 23.90 5.23 -13.64
CA ALA A 7 22.76 5.56 -14.48
C ALA A 7 21.45 5.32 -13.69
N ILE A 8 20.78 6.40 -13.33
CA ILE A 8 19.38 6.36 -12.90
C ILE A 8 18.62 5.97 -14.17
N THR A 9 18.30 4.68 -14.31
CA THR A 9 17.29 4.23 -15.26
C THR A 9 15.97 4.85 -14.84
N LEU A 10 15.68 6.05 -15.36
CA LEU A 10 14.36 6.65 -15.28
C LEU A 10 13.44 5.68 -16.04
N SER A 11 12.80 4.77 -15.31
CA SER A 11 11.76 3.89 -15.84
C SER A 11 10.54 4.75 -16.14
N THR A 12 10.58 5.49 -17.25
CA THR A 12 9.36 6.04 -17.87
C THR A 12 8.61 4.84 -18.43
N ARG A 13 7.79 4.22 -17.59
CA ARG A 13 6.93 3.10 -17.99
C ARG A 13 5.93 3.61 -19.01
N ASN A 14 6.21 3.38 -20.29
CA ASN A 14 5.32 3.71 -21.39
C ASN A 14 4.41 2.50 -21.64
N PHE A 15 3.12 2.65 -21.37
CA PHE A 15 2.12 1.58 -21.50
C PHE A 15 1.33 1.65 -22.83
N GLY A 16 1.83 2.42 -23.79
CA GLY A 16 1.14 2.69 -25.06
C GLY A 16 0.33 3.99 -25.01
N SER A 17 -0.42 4.24 -26.10
CA SER A 17 -1.24 5.44 -26.27
C SER A 17 -2.70 5.06 -26.44
N VAL A 18 -3.57 5.67 -25.63
CA VAL A 18 -5.03 5.49 -25.69
C VAL A 18 -5.67 6.01 -26.98
N ILE A 19 -4.93 6.79 -27.78
CA ILE A 19 -5.38 7.33 -29.07
C ILE A 19 -5.05 6.36 -30.22
N CYS A 20 -4.20 5.36 -29.98
CA CYS A 20 -3.77 4.44 -31.02
C CYS A 20 -4.90 3.44 -31.36
N ILE A 21 -5.58 3.65 -32.49
CA ILE A 21 -6.67 2.79 -32.99
C ILE A 21 -6.21 1.33 -33.23
N ALA A 22 -4.91 1.08 -33.35
CA ALA A 22 -4.35 -0.25 -33.57
C ALA A 22 -4.31 -1.14 -32.31
N ILE A 23 -4.44 -0.59 -31.09
CA ILE A 23 -4.36 -1.36 -29.83
C ILE A 23 -5.60 -1.08 -28.98
N PRO A 24 -6.47 -2.08 -28.74
CA PRO A 24 -7.61 -1.94 -27.85
C PRO A 24 -7.17 -1.55 -26.42
N PHE A 25 -8.00 -0.77 -25.72
CA PHE A 25 -7.71 -0.37 -24.34
C PHE A 25 -7.46 -1.57 -23.41
N ALA A 26 -8.25 -2.63 -23.56
CA ALA A 26 -8.08 -3.88 -22.81
C ALA A 26 -6.65 -4.43 -22.96
N SER A 27 -6.08 -4.42 -24.17
CA SER A 27 -4.72 -4.91 -24.42
C SER A 27 -3.63 -4.07 -23.75
N MET A 28 -3.87 -2.78 -23.46
CA MET A 28 -2.95 -1.98 -22.66
C MET A 28 -3.05 -2.32 -21.16
N VAL A 29 -4.26 -2.57 -20.67
CA VAL A 29 -4.50 -2.98 -19.27
C VAL A 29 -3.92 -4.37 -19.01
N ASP A 30 -4.10 -5.29 -19.94
CA ASP A 30 -3.62 -6.68 -19.87
C ASP A 30 -2.19 -6.83 -20.40
N SER A 31 -1.48 -5.71 -20.61
CA SER A 31 -0.09 -5.74 -21.07
C SER A 31 0.82 -6.36 -20.02
N SER A 32 1.86 -7.08 -20.48
CA SER A 32 2.87 -7.68 -19.61
C SER A 32 3.56 -6.66 -18.70
N ALA A 33 3.75 -5.42 -19.20
CA ALA A 33 4.29 -4.31 -18.42
C ALA A 33 3.38 -3.95 -17.24
N GLN A 34 2.06 -3.93 -17.44
CA GLN A 34 1.09 -3.60 -16.40
C GLN A 34 0.93 -4.73 -15.40
N GLU A 35 0.92 -5.99 -15.86
CA GLU A 35 0.96 -7.15 -14.98
C GLU A 35 2.22 -7.14 -14.09
N GLN A 36 3.39 -6.90 -14.69
CA GLN A 36 4.65 -6.86 -13.96
C GLN A 36 4.65 -5.71 -12.94
N PHE A 37 4.10 -4.54 -13.31
CA PHE A 37 3.91 -3.47 -12.34
C PHE A 37 3.00 -3.89 -11.19
N GLY A 38 1.92 -4.63 -11.47
CA GLY A 38 1.04 -5.22 -10.46
C GLY A 38 1.79 -6.16 -9.51
N LYS A 39 2.54 -7.12 -10.06
CA LYS A 39 3.35 -8.10 -9.30
C LYS A 39 4.39 -7.40 -8.42
N ASP A 40 5.08 -6.40 -8.98
CA ASP A 40 6.10 -5.60 -8.31
C ASP A 40 5.60 -4.91 -7.04
N LYS A 41 4.29 -4.58 -6.94
CA LYS A 41 3.72 -3.92 -5.75
C LYS A 41 3.90 -4.75 -4.48
N TYR A 42 3.90 -6.08 -4.61
CA TYR A 42 4.09 -7.01 -3.50
C TYR A 42 5.51 -7.61 -3.49
N THR A 43 6.00 -8.11 -4.63
CA THR A 43 7.27 -8.83 -4.70
C THR A 43 8.47 -7.97 -4.33
N ARG A 44 8.39 -6.65 -4.56
CA ARG A 44 9.46 -5.68 -4.23
C ARG A 44 9.29 -5.02 -2.87
N LEU A 45 8.40 -5.53 -2.01
CA LEU A 45 8.34 -5.08 -0.63
C LEU A 45 9.63 -5.48 0.10
N PRO A 46 10.15 -4.67 1.04
CA PRO A 46 11.25 -5.09 1.89
C PRO A 46 10.82 -6.17 2.88
N THR A 47 11.78 -6.87 3.48
CA THR A 47 11.56 -7.94 4.46
C THR A 47 10.75 -7.44 5.65
N GLN A 48 11.08 -6.24 6.16
CA GLN A 48 10.32 -5.56 7.22
C GLN A 48 8.82 -5.45 6.91
N CYS A 49 8.45 -5.19 5.65
CA CYS A 49 7.04 -5.12 5.25
C CYS A 49 6.39 -6.51 5.19
N ARG A 50 7.09 -7.52 4.65
CA ARG A 50 6.58 -8.90 4.53
C ARG A 50 6.28 -9.54 5.88
N GLU A 51 7.06 -9.19 6.91
CA GLU A 51 6.90 -9.70 8.28
C GLU A 51 6.00 -8.81 9.15
N CYS A 52 5.54 -7.67 8.61
CA CYS A 52 4.76 -6.71 9.38
C CYS A 52 3.35 -7.21 9.70
N LYS A 53 2.97 -7.19 10.99
CA LYS A 53 1.62 -7.57 11.47
C LYS A 53 0.46 -6.80 10.80
N VAL A 54 0.70 -5.58 10.31
CA VAL A 54 -0.33 -4.75 9.66
C VAL A 54 -0.25 -4.76 8.13
N LEU A 55 0.56 -5.63 7.51
CA LEU A 55 0.75 -5.67 6.07
C LEU A 55 -0.58 -5.80 5.31
N LYS A 56 -1.52 -6.62 5.80
CA LYS A 56 -2.82 -6.81 5.15
C LYS A 56 -3.69 -5.54 5.12
N ALA A 57 -3.41 -4.57 5.98
CA ALA A 57 -4.13 -3.30 6.02
C ALA A 57 -3.49 -2.24 5.10
N CYS A 58 -2.16 -2.20 4.99
CA CYS A 58 -1.46 -1.14 4.25
C CYS A 58 -0.87 -1.58 2.89
N TRP A 59 -0.58 -2.87 2.70
CA TRP A 59 0.09 -3.44 1.54
C TRP A 59 1.41 -2.73 1.14
N GLY A 60 2.12 -2.15 2.13
CA GLY A 60 3.32 -1.35 1.92
C GLY A 60 3.08 0.03 1.28
N GLY A 61 1.83 0.49 1.22
CA GLY A 61 1.43 1.78 0.67
C GLY A 61 1.71 1.94 -0.83
N CYS A 62 1.51 3.16 -1.33
CA CYS A 62 1.74 3.49 -2.73
C CYS A 62 3.24 3.32 -3.12
N PRO A 63 3.57 2.60 -4.21
CA PRO A 63 4.96 2.44 -4.68
C PRO A 63 5.69 3.77 -4.91
N LYS A 64 4.98 4.83 -5.32
CA LYS A 64 5.56 6.17 -5.50
C LYS A 64 6.20 6.72 -4.23
N HIS A 65 5.67 6.34 -3.06
CA HIS A 65 6.14 6.85 -1.77
C HIS A 65 7.12 5.89 -1.07
N ARG A 66 7.66 4.89 -1.79
CA ARG A 66 8.58 3.88 -1.26
C ARG A 66 10.04 4.28 -1.48
N PHE A 67 10.45 5.40 -0.90
CA PHE A 67 11.80 5.96 -1.04
C PHE A 67 12.58 5.98 0.29
N SER A 68 12.00 5.47 1.37
CA SER A 68 12.67 5.36 2.67
C SER A 68 13.39 4.02 2.82
N LEU A 69 14.31 3.97 3.78
CA LEU A 69 15.03 2.75 4.18
C LEU A 69 14.29 2.06 5.34
N THR A 70 14.43 0.74 5.43
CA THR A 70 14.06 -0.04 6.62
C THR A 70 14.99 0.24 7.78
N GLU A 71 14.63 -0.27 8.96
CA GLU A 71 15.49 -0.27 10.15
C GLU A 71 16.82 -1.02 9.90
N THR A 72 16.81 -2.00 9.00
CA THR A 72 17.99 -2.77 8.57
C THR A 72 18.71 -2.16 7.35
N GLY A 73 18.23 -1.03 6.82
CA GLY A 73 18.83 -0.35 5.67
C GLY A 73 18.37 -0.84 4.29
N GLU A 74 17.42 -1.77 4.19
CA GLU A 74 16.81 -2.18 2.91
C GLU A 74 16.00 -1.02 2.31
N PRO A 75 16.13 -0.72 0.99
CA PRO A 75 15.32 0.30 0.34
C PRO A 75 13.88 -0.16 0.10
N GLY A 76 12.99 0.79 -0.19
CA GLY A 76 11.61 0.49 -0.61
C GLY A 76 10.59 0.54 0.52
N LEU A 77 10.95 1.11 1.67
CA LEU A 77 10.00 1.38 2.73
C LEU A 77 9.15 2.61 2.37
N ASN A 78 7.86 2.55 2.67
CA ASN A 78 6.97 3.70 2.52
C ASN A 78 7.35 4.79 3.54
N TYR A 79 7.45 6.05 3.09
CA TYR A 79 7.76 7.19 3.96
C TYR A 79 6.83 7.30 5.20
N LEU A 80 5.57 6.90 5.07
CA LEU A 80 4.58 6.95 6.16
C LEU A 80 4.49 5.65 6.96
N CYS A 81 5.46 4.72 6.83
CA CYS A 81 5.37 3.40 7.44
C CYS A 81 5.13 3.45 8.96
N ALA A 82 5.88 4.28 9.69
CA ALA A 82 5.71 4.42 11.15
C ALA A 82 4.29 4.90 11.52
N GLY A 83 3.75 5.85 10.77
CA GLY A 83 2.38 6.34 10.93
C GLY A 83 1.35 5.25 10.65
N TYR A 84 1.51 4.49 9.57
CA TYR A 84 0.64 3.35 9.26
C TYR A 84 0.67 2.28 10.34
N GLN A 85 1.83 1.93 10.88
CA GLN A 85 1.91 0.97 11.98
C GLN A 85 1.11 1.44 13.19
N ARG A 86 1.26 2.69 13.60
CA ARG A 86 0.51 3.26 14.73
C ARG A 86 -1.00 3.28 14.45
N TYR A 87 -1.39 3.75 13.27
CA TYR A 87 -2.78 3.90 12.88
C TYR A 87 -3.49 2.53 12.78
N PHE A 88 -2.95 1.59 12.02
CA PHE A 88 -3.59 0.29 11.79
C PHE A 88 -3.53 -0.66 12.99
N ARG A 89 -2.66 -0.42 13.98
CA ARG A 89 -2.75 -1.11 15.29
C ARG A 89 -3.87 -0.54 16.17
N HIS A 90 -4.23 0.73 16.01
CA HIS A 90 -5.24 1.40 16.83
C HIS A 90 -6.67 1.21 16.33
N LEU A 91 -6.86 1.20 15.00
CA LEU A 91 -8.17 1.15 14.36
C LEU A 91 -9.04 -0.10 14.61
N PRO A 92 -8.51 -1.33 14.68
CA PRO A 92 -9.32 -2.55 14.62
C PRO A 92 -10.55 -2.59 15.56
N PRO A 93 -10.46 -2.24 16.85
CA PRO A 93 -11.64 -2.25 17.73
C PRO A 93 -12.74 -1.29 17.25
N TYR A 94 -12.37 -0.12 16.71
CA TYR A 94 -13.33 0.87 16.23
C TYR A 94 -13.98 0.45 14.91
N LEU A 95 -13.18 -0.07 13.97
CA LEU A 95 -13.71 -0.59 12.70
C LEU A 95 -14.64 -1.78 12.92
N LYS A 96 -14.30 -2.67 13.87
CA LYS A 96 -15.17 -3.79 14.26
C LYS A 96 -16.50 -3.30 14.81
N ALA A 97 -16.49 -2.34 15.74
CA ALA A 97 -17.72 -1.77 16.29
C ALA A 97 -18.59 -1.07 15.23
N MET A 98 -17.98 -0.32 14.30
CA MET A 98 -18.73 0.27 13.18
C MET A 98 -19.35 -0.80 12.27
N ALA A 99 -18.60 -1.87 11.96
CA ALA A 99 -19.11 -2.97 11.16
C ALA A 99 -20.28 -3.70 11.85
N GLU A 100 -20.20 -3.91 13.16
CA GLU A 100 -21.28 -4.50 13.95
C GLU A 100 -22.53 -3.61 13.98
N LEU A 101 -22.38 -2.28 14.11
CA LEU A 101 -23.51 -1.36 14.01
C LEU A 101 -24.22 -1.46 12.66
N LEU A 102 -23.45 -1.42 11.57
CA LEU A 102 -23.99 -1.53 10.21
C LEU A 102 -24.68 -2.87 9.98
N ALA A 103 -24.09 -3.97 10.45
CA ALA A 103 -24.68 -5.31 10.35
C ALA A 103 -26.03 -5.42 11.09
N ASN A 104 -26.26 -4.59 12.12
CA ASN A 104 -27.51 -4.52 12.88
C ASN A 104 -28.45 -3.40 12.39
N GLY A 105 -28.23 -2.84 11.19
CA GLY A 105 -29.08 -1.80 10.62
C GLY A 105 -28.98 -0.44 11.32
N ARG A 106 -27.93 -0.22 12.12
CA ARG A 106 -27.67 1.05 12.80
C ARG A 106 -26.65 1.90 12.03
N PRO A 107 -26.73 3.24 12.11
CA PRO A 107 -25.72 4.09 11.51
C PRO A 107 -24.38 3.93 12.23
N ALA A 108 -23.28 3.90 11.47
CA ALA A 108 -21.93 3.80 12.03
C ALA A 108 -21.59 4.93 13.01
N SER A 109 -22.23 6.11 12.87
CA SER A 109 -22.07 7.26 13.76
C SER A 109 -22.49 6.97 15.21
N ASP A 110 -23.26 5.92 15.46
CA ASP A 110 -23.61 5.49 16.80
C ASP A 110 -22.40 5.02 17.63
N ILE A 111 -21.25 4.76 16.99
CA ILE A 111 -19.98 4.51 17.68
C ILE A 111 -19.59 5.66 18.62
N MET A 112 -20.00 6.90 18.32
CA MET A 112 -19.72 8.07 19.16
C MET A 112 -20.39 7.99 20.53
N ARG A 113 -21.41 7.13 20.67
CA ARG A 113 -22.13 6.86 21.94
C ARG A 113 -21.74 5.51 22.55
N ALA A 114 -20.85 4.75 21.91
CA ALA A 114 -20.46 3.42 22.35
C ALA A 114 -19.26 3.47 23.31
N ASN A 115 -19.36 2.76 24.43
CA ASN A 115 -18.22 2.54 25.33
C ASN A 115 -17.47 1.28 24.88
N LEU A 116 -16.36 1.47 24.17
CA LEU A 116 -15.53 0.36 23.69
C LEU A 116 -14.57 -0.11 24.77
N ILE A 117 -14.78 -1.33 25.29
CA ILE A 117 -13.82 -2.00 26.16
C ILE A 117 -12.73 -2.62 25.27
N LYS A 118 -11.50 -2.10 25.36
CA LYS A 118 -10.34 -2.63 24.61
C LYS A 118 -9.77 -3.83 25.37
N VAL A 119 -10.11 -5.04 24.94
CA VAL A 119 -9.49 -6.26 25.49
C VAL A 119 -8.16 -6.51 24.77
N GLY A 120 -7.05 -6.30 25.47
CA GLY A 120 -5.68 -6.66 25.04
C GLY A 120 -5.03 -5.72 24.02
N GLN A 121 -4.47 -4.60 24.48
CA GLN A 121 -3.48 -3.82 23.72
C GLN A 121 -2.07 -4.40 23.86
#